data_AF-A0A968I5Z6-F1
#
_entry.id   AF-A0A968I5Z6-F1
#
_cell.length_a   1.000
_cell.length_b   1.000
_cell.length_c   1.000
_cell.angle_alpha   90.00
_cell.angle_beta   90.00
_cell.angle_gamma   90.00
#
_symmetry.space_group_name_H-M   'P 1'
#
loop_
_entity.id
_entity.type
_entity.pdbx_description
1 polymer ?
#
loop_
_entity_poly.entity_id
_entity_poly.type
_entity_poly.pdbx_seq_one_letter_code
_entity_poly.pdbx_strand_id
1 'polypeptide(L)'
;MRRRPDIRVAERQIAAAIARVGLTHTDLFPKVNINGLLGLNAATVSGLVEGAAFRYSLGASIVYNLFDFGLVKKRIEAADARAEAAIITYEKTVLLALEETEAALLQYSRNAKQSEELFTATKTPKKQRDSRVFASMRATPISLRYLTPSDS
;
A
#
# COMPACT_ATOMS: atom_id res chain seq x y z
N MET A 1 16.91 -5.84 -3.40
CA MET A 1 15.52 -5.34 -3.26
C MET A 1 14.43 -6.41 -3.54
N ARG A 2 14.71 -7.70 -3.30
CA ARG A 2 13.83 -8.86 -3.59
C ARG A 2 12.83 -9.23 -2.45
N ARG A 3 12.74 -8.43 -1.38
CA ARG A 3 12.13 -8.86 -0.09
C ARG A 3 10.84 -8.15 0.34
N ARG A 4 10.39 -7.08 -0.33
CA ARG A 4 9.13 -6.40 0.04
C ARG A 4 7.93 -6.97 -0.76
N PRO A 5 7.03 -7.76 -0.15
CA PRO A 5 5.84 -8.32 -0.82
C PRO A 5 4.87 -7.25 -1.35
N ASP A 6 4.83 -6.10 -0.70
CA ASP A 6 4.10 -4.87 -1.00
C ASP A 6 4.47 -4.28 -2.37
N ILE A 7 5.77 -4.20 -2.70
CA ILE A 7 6.24 -3.71 -4.02
C ILE A 7 5.90 -4.71 -5.14
N ARG A 8 5.95 -6.01 -4.85
CA ARG A 8 5.62 -7.06 -5.83
C ARG A 8 4.15 -7.02 -6.24
N VAL A 9 3.25 -6.62 -5.34
CA VAL A 9 1.82 -6.47 -5.66
C VAL A 9 1.62 -5.30 -6.62
N ALA A 10 2.26 -4.15 -6.35
CA ALA A 10 2.20 -2.98 -7.22
C ALA A 10 2.79 -3.27 -8.62
N GLU A 11 3.96 -3.92 -8.69
CA GLU A 11 4.59 -4.31 -9.95
C GLU A 11 3.70 -5.25 -10.78
N ARG A 12 3.04 -6.23 -10.13
CA ARG A 12 2.07 -7.12 -10.80
C ARG A 12 0.83 -6.38 -11.29
N GLN A 13 0.36 -5.38 -10.54
CA GLN A 13 -0.77 -4.55 -10.97
C GLN A 13 -0.41 -3.73 -12.23
N ILE A 14 0.79 -3.15 -12.29
CA ILE A 14 1.30 -2.46 -13.48
C ILE A 14 1.42 -3.43 -14.66
N ALA A 15 2.04 -4.59 -14.46
CA ALA A 15 2.17 -5.60 -15.51
C ALA A 15 0.80 -6.04 -16.06
N ALA A 16 -0.19 -6.22 -15.18
CA ALA A 16 -1.56 -6.55 -15.58
C ALA A 16 -2.25 -5.39 -16.34
N ALA A 17 -2.00 -4.14 -15.95
CA ALA A 17 -2.53 -2.96 -16.63
C ALA A 17 -1.94 -2.84 -18.05
N ILE A 18 -0.62 -2.97 -18.19
CA ILE A 18 0.08 -2.94 -19.48
C ILE A 18 -0.38 -4.10 -20.39
N ALA A 19 -0.54 -5.30 -19.84
CA ALA A 19 -1.06 -6.44 -20.60
C ALA A 19 -2.48 -6.17 -21.13
N ARG A 20 -3.32 -5.47 -20.35
CA ARG A 20 -4.68 -5.10 -20.76
C ARG A 20 -4.70 -4.03 -21.86
N VAL A 21 -3.76 -3.09 -21.85
CA VAL A 21 -3.55 -2.16 -22.98
C VAL A 21 -3.19 -2.94 -24.25
N GLY A 22 -2.25 -3.88 -24.16
CA GLY A 22 -1.88 -4.75 -25.28
C GLY A 22 -3.06 -5.53 -25.86
N LEU A 23 -3.94 -6.07 -25.01
CA LEU A 23 -5.19 -6.71 -25.44
C LEU A 23 -6.15 -5.73 -26.13
N THR A 24 -6.25 -4.50 -25.64
CA THR A 24 -7.16 -3.49 -26.24
C THR A 24 -6.70 -3.07 -27.64
N HIS A 25 -5.38 -3.05 -27.90
CA HIS A 25 -4.86 -2.84 -29.25
C HIS A 25 -5.26 -3.94 -30.24
N THR A 26 -5.52 -5.17 -29.77
CA THR A 26 -5.95 -6.26 -30.66
C THR A 26 -7.33 -6.03 -31.27
N ASP A 27 -8.15 -5.14 -30.69
CA ASP A 27 -9.46 -4.77 -31.24
C ASP A 27 -9.35 -3.95 -32.54
N LEU A 28 -8.16 -3.48 -32.93
CA LEU A 28 -7.90 -2.86 -34.23
C LEU A 28 -7.77 -3.89 -35.37
N PHE A 29 -7.54 -5.16 -35.03
CA PHE A 29 -7.31 -6.23 -35.99
C PHE A 29 -8.55 -7.12 -36.15
N PRO A 30 -8.75 -7.74 -37.32
CA PRO A 30 -9.84 -8.68 -37.53
C PRO A 30 -9.69 -9.89 -36.60
N LYS A 31 -10.79 -10.32 -35.99
CA LYS A 31 -10.81 -11.51 -35.13
C LYS A 31 -11.12 -12.72 -35.98
N VAL A 32 -10.22 -13.70 -35.95
CA VAL A 32 -10.37 -14.99 -36.64
C VAL A 32 -10.74 -16.04 -35.61
N ASN A 33 -11.91 -16.65 -35.76
CA ASN A 33 -12.37 -17.76 -34.93
C ASN A 33 -12.39 -19.04 -35.77
N ILE A 34 -11.75 -20.10 -35.27
CA ILE A 34 -11.74 -21.41 -35.89
C ILE A 34 -12.46 -22.36 -34.94
N ASN A 35 -13.55 -22.96 -35.41
CA ASN A 35 -14.41 -23.83 -34.63
C ASN A 35 -14.48 -25.20 -35.33
N GLY A 36 -14.43 -26.27 -34.55
CA GLY A 36 -14.61 -27.63 -35.03
C GLY A 36 -15.53 -28.40 -34.10
N LEU A 37 -16.36 -29.27 -34.67
CA LEU A 37 -17.20 -30.20 -33.94
C LEU A 37 -16.95 -31.61 -34.46
N LEU A 38 -16.78 -32.55 -33.54
CA LEU A 38 -16.64 -33.97 -33.79
C LEU A 38 -17.67 -34.68 -32.92
N GLY A 39 -18.49 -35.55 -33.51
CA GLY A 39 -19.51 -36.25 -32.72
C GLY A 39 -20.34 -37.24 -33.51
N LEU A 40 -21.24 -37.91 -32.82
CA LEU A 40 -22.24 -38.78 -33.42
C LEU A 40 -23.53 -37.98 -33.56
N ASN A 41 -24.08 -37.90 -34.77
CA ASN A 41 -25.36 -37.27 -35.03
C ASN A 41 -26.17 -38.16 -35.98
N ALA A 42 -27.32 -38.63 -35.49
CA ALA A 42 -28.33 -39.28 -36.30
C ALA A 42 -29.72 -38.94 -35.77
N ALA A 43 -30.74 -39.06 -36.63
CA ALA A 43 -32.13 -38.78 -36.29
C ALA A 43 -32.76 -39.84 -35.37
N THR A 44 -32.16 -41.03 -35.29
CA THR A 44 -32.66 -42.17 -34.51
C THR A 44 -31.51 -42.86 -33.76
N VAL A 45 -31.84 -43.55 -32.67
CA VAL A 45 -30.87 -44.27 -31.83
C VAL A 45 -30.23 -45.45 -32.60
N SER A 46 -30.99 -46.19 -33.42
CA SER A 46 -30.43 -47.26 -34.26
C SER A 46 -29.41 -46.71 -35.27
N GLY A 47 -29.66 -45.52 -35.83
CA GLY A 47 -28.72 -44.85 -36.73
C GLY A 47 -27.39 -44.48 -36.07
N LEU A 48 -27.33 -44.35 -34.73
CA LEU A 48 -26.06 -44.17 -34.00
C LEU A 48 -25.19 -45.43 -34.01
N VAL A 49 -25.81 -46.62 -34.04
CA VAL A 49 -25.12 -47.91 -33.89
C VAL A 49 -24.73 -48.50 -35.26
N GLU A 50 -25.46 -48.19 -36.32
CA GLU A 50 -25.24 -48.68 -37.70
C GLU A 50 -24.00 -48.07 -38.41
N GLY A 51 -23.15 -47.32 -37.70
CA GLY A 51 -21.85 -46.86 -38.20
C GLY A 51 -21.87 -45.58 -39.06
N ALA A 52 -23.04 -45.11 -39.51
CA ALA A 52 -23.18 -43.90 -40.33
C ALA A 52 -23.39 -42.59 -39.54
N ALA A 53 -23.34 -42.62 -38.20
CA ALA A 53 -23.61 -41.46 -37.36
C ALA A 53 -22.42 -40.54 -37.12
N PHE A 54 -21.20 -40.95 -37.45
CA PHE A 54 -20.04 -40.09 -37.23
C PHE A 54 -20.10 -38.86 -38.14
N ARG A 55 -20.12 -37.67 -37.52
CA ARG A 55 -20.12 -36.38 -38.19
C ARG A 55 -18.96 -35.55 -37.66
N TYR A 56 -18.31 -34.86 -38.58
CA TYR A 56 -17.37 -33.79 -38.26
C TYR A 56 -17.80 -32.52 -38.98
N SER A 57 -17.51 -31.38 -38.39
CA SER A 57 -17.60 -30.08 -39.06
C SER A 57 -16.43 -29.22 -38.63
N LEU A 58 -15.93 -28.43 -39.57
CA LEU A 58 -14.89 -27.44 -39.34
C LEU A 58 -15.36 -26.15 -40.01
N GLY A 59 -15.31 -25.05 -39.27
CA GLY A 59 -15.71 -23.74 -39.76
C GLY A 59 -14.78 -22.67 -39.22
N ALA A 60 -14.40 -21.73 -40.09
CA ALA A 60 -13.71 -20.52 -39.69
C ALA A 60 -14.64 -19.31 -39.91
N SER A 61 -14.55 -18.32 -39.04
CA SER A 61 -15.26 -17.05 -39.19
C SER A 61 -14.29 -15.90 -38.95
N ILE A 62 -14.42 -14.84 -39.75
CA ILE A 62 -13.64 -13.62 -39.61
C ILE A 62 -14.64 -12.50 -39.31
N VAL A 63 -14.42 -11.81 -38.20
CA VAL A 63 -15.22 -10.65 -37.79
C VAL A 63 -14.35 -9.41 -37.88
N TYR A 64 -14.78 -8.43 -38.69
CA TYR A 64 -14.10 -7.16 -38.84
C TYR A 64 -15.11 -6.01 -38.83
N ASN A 65 -14.82 -4.99 -38.01
CA ASN A 65 -15.72 -3.89 -37.74
C ASN A 65 -15.23 -2.62 -38.45
N LEU A 66 -15.69 -2.41 -39.69
CA LEU A 66 -15.19 -1.34 -40.59
C LEU A 66 -15.58 0.08 -40.16
N PHE A 67 -16.61 0.24 -39.34
CA PHE A 67 -17.16 1.56 -38.99
C PHE A 67 -17.06 1.89 -37.49
N ASP A 68 -16.60 0.95 -36.66
CA ASP A 68 -16.49 1.11 -35.20
C ASP A 68 -15.14 1.67 -34.72
N PHE A 69 -14.32 2.18 -35.64
CA PHE A 69 -12.99 2.72 -35.33
C PHE A 69 -13.00 3.82 -34.25
N GLY A 70 -14.06 4.64 -34.20
CA GLY A 70 -14.21 5.66 -33.16
C GLY A 70 -14.37 5.06 -31.76
N LEU A 71 -15.18 4.00 -31.63
CA LEU A 71 -15.41 3.30 -30.37
C LEU A 71 -14.15 2.55 -29.91
N VAL A 72 -13.48 1.84 -30.83
CA VAL A 72 -12.24 1.12 -30.55
C VAL A 72 -11.14 2.08 -30.10
N LYS A 73 -10.97 3.22 -30.79
CA LYS A 73 -10.01 4.25 -30.41
C LYS A 73 -10.28 4.80 -29.00
N LYS A 74 -11.54 5.06 -28.66
CA LYS A 74 -11.93 5.53 -27.31
C LYS A 74 -11.68 4.49 -26.23
N ARG A 75 -11.83 3.20 -26.54
CA ARG A 75 -11.47 2.11 -25.61
C ARG A 75 -9.97 2.03 -25.37
N ILE A 76 -9.16 2.19 -26.43
CA ILE A 76 -7.69 2.24 -26.32
C ILE A 76 -7.27 3.44 -25.45
N GLU A 77 -7.76 4.64 -25.75
CA GLU A 77 -7.47 5.85 -24.97
C GLU A 77 -7.83 5.69 -23.48
N ALA A 78 -8.98 5.06 -23.19
CA ALA A 78 -9.37 4.76 -21.82
C ALA A 78 -8.52 3.66 -21.15
N ALA A 79 -7.96 2.72 -21.92
CA ALA A 79 -7.04 1.71 -21.40
C ALA A 79 -5.68 2.34 -21.08
N ASP A 80 -5.17 3.19 -21.96
CA ASP A 80 -3.91 3.94 -21.79
C ASP A 80 -3.96 4.82 -20.53
N ALA A 81 -5.04 5.61 -20.37
CA ALA A 81 -5.22 6.47 -19.20
C ALA A 81 -5.24 5.67 -17.86
N ARG A 82 -5.78 4.44 -17.87
CA ARG A 82 -5.73 3.57 -16.68
C ARG A 82 -4.33 3.05 -16.40
N ALA A 83 -3.54 2.77 -17.44
CA ALA A 83 -2.15 2.35 -17.28
C ALA A 83 -1.31 3.48 -16.70
N GLU A 84 -1.48 4.70 -17.19
CA GLU A 84 -0.81 5.89 -16.68
C GLU A 84 -1.17 6.17 -15.21
N ALA A 85 -2.45 6.08 -14.85
CA ALA A 85 -2.87 6.21 -13.45
C ALA A 85 -2.23 5.16 -12.52
N ALA A 86 -2.02 3.93 -13.02
CA ALA A 86 -1.34 2.88 -12.25
C ALA A 86 0.14 3.21 -12.02
N ILE A 87 0.82 3.80 -13.02
CA ILE A 87 2.21 4.26 -12.90
C ILE A 87 2.31 5.38 -11.85
N ILE A 88 1.45 6.39 -11.93
CA ILE A 88 1.43 7.51 -10.96
C ILE A 88 1.21 6.99 -9.53
N THR A 89 0.32 6.00 -9.37
CA THR A 89 0.06 5.39 -8.05
C THR A 89 1.29 4.68 -7.50
N TYR A 90 2.05 3.99 -8.35
CA TYR A 90 3.31 3.38 -7.96
C TYR A 90 4.34 4.43 -7.53
N GLU A 91 4.52 5.48 -8.33
CA GLU A 91 5.44 6.58 -8.00
C GLU A 91 5.10 7.23 -6.66
N LYS A 92 3.81 7.52 -6.42
CA LYS A 92 3.34 8.04 -5.14
C LYS A 92 3.66 7.10 -3.97
N THR A 93 3.49 5.80 -4.17
CA THR A 93 3.75 4.78 -3.14
C THR A 93 5.23 4.71 -2.79
N VAL A 94 6.11 4.83 -3.80
CA VAL A 94 7.57 4.90 -3.61
C VAL A 94 7.94 6.18 -2.85
N LEU A 95 7.39 7.33 -3.23
CA LEU A 95 7.65 8.60 -2.55
C LEU A 95 7.22 8.58 -1.07
N LEU A 96 6.03 8.05 -0.77
CA LEU A 96 5.57 7.89 0.61
C LEU A 96 6.46 6.96 1.42
N ALA A 97 6.91 5.85 0.82
CA ALA A 97 7.83 4.94 1.49
C ALA A 97 9.18 5.60 1.80
N LEU A 98 9.64 6.55 0.97
CA LEU A 98 10.85 7.33 1.26
C LEU A 98 10.62 8.31 2.41
N GLU A 99 9.52 9.07 2.38
CA GLU A 99 9.14 10.00 3.44
C GLU A 99 9.07 9.31 4.81
N GLU A 100 8.45 8.12 4.86
CA GLU A 100 8.31 7.34 6.09
C GLU A 100 9.67 6.85 6.62
N THR A 101 10.62 6.52 5.73
CA THR A 101 12.00 6.18 6.14
C THR A 101 12.77 7.39 6.65
N GLU A 102 12.60 8.57 6.05
CA GLU A 102 13.21 9.81 6.55
C GLU A 102 12.65 10.18 7.92
N ALA A 103 11.34 10.09 8.10
CA ALA A 103 10.69 10.32 9.39
C ALA A 103 11.19 9.34 10.47
N ALA A 104 11.32 8.05 10.14
CA ALA A 104 11.85 7.04 11.06
C ALA A 104 13.32 7.31 11.46
N LEU A 105 14.16 7.74 10.51
CA LEU A 105 15.55 8.11 10.77
C LEU A 105 15.65 9.36 11.66
N LEU A 106 14.84 10.38 11.39
CA LEU A 106 14.77 11.58 12.20
C LEU A 106 14.33 11.25 13.63
N GLN A 107 13.30 10.42 13.80
CA GLN A 107 12.81 10.00 15.10
C GLN A 107 13.88 9.19 15.86
N TYR A 108 14.57 8.27 15.20
CA TYR A 108 15.68 7.52 15.79
C TYR A 108 16.80 8.45 16.27
N SER A 109 17.19 9.44 15.44
CA SER A 109 18.24 10.40 15.81
C SER A 109 17.87 11.24 17.04
N ARG A 110 16.59 11.64 17.18
CA ARG A 110 16.09 12.39 18.35
C ARG A 110 16.10 11.53 19.60
N ASN A 111 15.63 10.29 19.50
CA ASN A 111 15.64 9.35 20.63
C ASN A 111 17.07 9.05 21.09
N ALA A 112 18.02 8.90 20.17
CA ALA A 112 19.44 8.73 20.49
C ALA A 112 19.98 9.93 21.27
N LYS A 113 19.74 11.16 20.80
CA LYS A 113 20.14 12.39 21.51
C LYS A 113 19.52 12.50 22.90
N GLN A 114 18.23 12.23 23.02
CA GLN A 114 17.53 12.30 24.32
C GLN A 114 18.06 11.24 25.31
N SER A 115 18.43 10.06 24.82
CA SER A 115 19.06 9.04 25.68
C SER A 115 20.45 9.46 26.18
N GLU A 116 21.21 10.21 25.38
CA GLU A 116 22.52 10.77 25.78
C GLU A 116 22.37 11.90 26.81
N GLU A 117 21.38 12.79 26.65
CA GLU A 117 21.04 13.83 27.62
C GLU A 117 20.61 13.25 28.98
N LEU A 118 19.78 12.20 28.98
CA LEU A 118 19.40 11.52 30.22
C LEU A 118 20.59 10.82 30.90
N PHE A 119 21.52 10.27 30.10
CA PHE A 119 22.72 9.63 30.63
C PHE A 119 23.68 10.65 31.25
N THR A 120 23.82 11.85 30.65
CA THR A 120 24.64 12.94 31.23
C THR A 120 23.99 13.57 32.46
N ALA A 121 22.66 13.72 32.47
CA ALA A 121 21.91 14.18 33.65
C ALA A 121 22.05 13.21 34.84
N THR A 122 22.07 11.89 34.57
CA THR A 122 22.27 10.86 35.61
C THR A 122 23.73 10.81 36.09
N LYS A 123 24.69 11.20 35.25
CA LYS A 123 26.12 11.29 35.59
C LYS A 123 26.52 12.52 36.41
N THR A 124 25.59 13.40 36.79
CA THR A 124 25.86 14.50 37.72
C THR A 124 25.48 14.07 39.15
N PRO A 125 26.41 13.52 39.97
CA PRO A 125 26.10 13.27 41.37
C PRO A 125 26.02 14.60 42.15
N LYS A 126 24.97 14.74 42.96
CA LYS A 126 24.91 15.55 44.20
C LYS A 126 25.45 16.99 44.10
N LYS A 127 24.56 17.98 43.96
CA LYS A 127 24.82 19.33 44.54
C LYS A 127 23.58 20.17 44.87
N GLN A 128 22.41 19.53 44.98
CA GLN A 128 21.15 20.24 45.31
C GLN A 128 20.43 19.73 46.56
N ARG A 129 20.92 18.65 47.18
CA ARG A 129 20.33 18.15 48.45
C ARG A 129 20.86 18.84 49.70
N ASP A 130 21.96 19.61 49.60
CA ASP A 130 22.58 20.24 50.77
C ASP A 130 22.03 21.63 51.09
N SER A 131 21.42 22.35 50.14
CA SER A 131 20.98 23.75 50.38
C SER A 131 19.64 23.88 51.12
N ARG A 132 18.82 22.82 51.17
CA ARG A 132 17.53 22.87 51.90
C ARG A 132 17.65 22.58 53.39
N VAL A 133 18.75 21.98 53.83
CA VAL A 133 18.97 21.66 55.25
C VAL A 133 19.56 22.86 56.02
N PHE A 134 20.30 23.75 55.36
CA PHE A 134 20.86 24.94 56.02
C PHE A 134 19.88 26.12 56.18
N ALA A 135 18.73 26.10 55.49
CA ALA A 135 17.74 27.17 55.58
C ALA A 135 16.86 27.09 56.85
N SER A 136 16.75 25.92 57.49
CA SER A 136 15.89 25.74 58.67
C SER A 136 16.58 25.97 60.02
N MET A 137 17.84 26.41 60.05
CA MET A 137 18.64 26.47 61.30
C MET A 137 18.90 27.90 61.83
N ARG A 138 18.44 28.95 61.14
CA ARG A 138 18.74 30.36 61.49
C ARG A 138 17.58 31.21 61.98
N ALA A 139 16.39 30.65 62.20
CA ALA A 139 15.23 31.45 62.59
C ALA A 139 14.44 30.85 63.75
N THR A 140 14.99 30.96 64.96
CA THR A 140 14.19 30.92 66.18
C THR A 140 14.66 32.03 67.11
N PRO A 141 14.11 33.26 67.02
CA PRO A 141 14.30 34.23 68.08
C PRO A 141 13.43 33.84 69.29
N ILE A 142 14.09 33.79 70.44
CA ILE A 142 13.51 33.59 71.77
C ILE A 142 12.74 34.87 72.15
N SER A 143 11.43 34.76 72.40
CA SER A 143 10.67 35.79 73.10
C SER A 143 10.23 35.26 74.46
N LEU A 144 10.90 35.76 75.50
CA LEU A 144 10.70 35.46 76.91
C LEU A 144 10.09 36.70 77.58
N ARG A 145 8.97 36.50 78.30
CA ARG A 145 8.50 37.28 79.49
C ARG A 145 7.93 38.69 79.16
N TYR A 146 6.85 39.21 79.75
CA TYR A 146 6.46 39.43 81.17
C TYR A 146 4.91 39.53 81.27
N LEU A 147 4.25 38.83 82.22
CA LEU A 147 3.65 39.34 83.47
C LEU A 147 2.63 40.49 83.32
N THR A 148 1.36 40.27 83.71
CA THR A 148 0.78 40.79 84.98
C THR A 148 -0.68 40.35 85.18
N PRO A 149 -1.14 40.25 86.45
CA PRO A 149 -2.44 39.73 86.85
C PRO A 149 -3.49 40.84 87.01
N SER A 150 -4.77 40.49 87.04
CA SER A 150 -5.84 41.39 87.48
C SER A 150 -6.91 40.58 88.20
N ASP A 151 -7.04 40.84 89.50
CA ASP A 151 -8.14 40.42 90.38
C ASP A 151 -9.51 40.76 89.79
N SER A 152 -10.50 39.91 90.08
CA SER A 152 -11.83 40.23 90.64
C SER A 152 -12.62 38.92 90.83
#